data_AF-A0A976DD26-F1
#
_entry.id   AF-A0A976DD26-F1
#
_cell.length_a   1.000
_cell.length_b   1.000
_cell.length_c   1.000
_cell.angle_alpha   90.00
_cell.angle_beta   90.00
_cell.angle_gamma   90.00
#
_symmetry.space_group_name_H-M   'P 1'
#
loop_
_entity.id
_entity.type
_entity.pdbx_description
1 polymer ?
#
loop_
_entity_poly.entity_id
_entity_poly.type
_entity_poly.pdbx_seq_one_letter_code
_entity_poly.pdbx_strand_id
1 'polypeptide(L)'
;MKNWLLLLFLGTALCSKNTLRAQCRPATAEENQAYDRIVRVLQQQFAQKLPSTDWRVFDENHSMGSLEVTNEYAGGLLHFCTDRYDLVVEKAKLTNARQEKLESLKPDSTQQTAFIVPRDSIYRLVTENANASAPSSETYSINVEMNLANYRLQETESARLVESSKNMEVVGVKTALQVLLKPEFKNVAARQETVLLLGNWDKPQTEQNGDIRYRYGFKKGGKLIESLVITITASFELAQQIVKNTDWKAINDALVK
;
A
#
# COMPACT_ATOMS: atom_id res chain seq x y z
N MET A 1 47.36 49.97 11.98
CA MET A 1 47.30 49.04 13.14
C MET A 1 45.88 48.99 13.66
N LYS A 2 45.34 47.77 13.82
CA LYS A 2 44.19 47.35 14.65
C LYS A 2 42.82 48.02 14.36
N ASN A 3 41.86 47.41 13.66
CA ASN A 3 41.18 46.10 13.81
C ASN A 3 40.13 46.12 14.95
N TRP A 4 38.98 45.45 14.70
CA TRP A 4 37.84 45.11 15.59
C TRP A 4 36.75 46.18 15.74
N LEU A 5 35.44 45.88 15.78
CA LEU A 5 34.58 44.73 15.45
C LEU A 5 33.13 45.23 15.74
N LEU A 6 32.11 44.57 15.18
CA LEU A 6 30.68 44.61 15.54
C LEU A 6 29.85 45.88 15.26
N LEU A 7 28.94 45.76 14.30
CA LEU A 7 27.46 45.78 14.49
C LEU A 7 26.84 45.65 13.09
N LEU A 8 26.81 44.46 12.48
CA LEU A 8 25.83 43.37 12.66
C LEU A 8 24.36 43.82 12.49
N PHE A 9 23.75 43.24 11.45
CA PHE A 9 22.33 43.01 11.20
C PHE A 9 21.44 44.18 10.76
N LEU A 10 21.23 44.26 9.43
CA LEU A 10 19.94 44.46 8.75
C LEU A 10 20.29 44.31 7.26
N GLY A 11 19.88 43.32 6.49
CA GLY A 11 18.63 42.58 6.48
C GLY A 11 18.43 42.10 5.05
N THR A 12 19.31 41.22 4.57
CA THR A 12 19.12 40.48 3.32
C THR A 12 19.55 39.03 3.55
N ALA A 13 18.94 38.40 4.55
CA ALA A 13 18.70 36.97 4.45
C ALA A 13 17.78 36.79 3.24
N LEU A 14 18.38 36.57 2.06
CA LEU A 14 17.74 35.82 0.99
C LEU A 14 17.24 34.54 1.65
N CYS A 15 15.96 34.53 2.02
CA CYS A 15 15.21 33.32 2.24
C CYS A 15 15.12 32.64 0.87
N SER A 16 16.20 31.98 0.47
CA SER A 16 16.16 30.89 -0.50
C SER A 16 15.33 29.79 0.13
N LYS A 17 14.00 29.97 0.13
CA LYS A 17 13.05 28.88 0.34
C LYS A 17 13.09 28.00 -0.90
N ASN A 18 14.20 27.29 -1.09
CA ASN A 18 14.19 26.03 -1.81
C ASN A 18 13.50 24.99 -0.91
N THR A 19 12.22 25.21 -0.62
CA THR A 19 11.33 24.14 -0.20
C THR A 19 10.89 23.42 -1.46
N LEU A 20 11.74 22.51 -1.93
CA LEU A 20 11.31 21.32 -2.67
C LEU A 20 10.46 20.48 -1.71
N ARG A 21 9.26 20.95 -1.40
CA ARG A 21 8.18 20.08 -0.96
C ARG A 21 7.44 19.75 -2.23
N ALA A 22 7.40 18.48 -2.61
CA ALA A 22 6.39 18.03 -3.55
C ALA A 22 5.03 18.45 -2.98
N GLN A 23 4.45 19.50 -3.55
CA GLN A 23 3.22 20.07 -3.04
C GLN A 23 2.09 19.17 -3.52
N CYS A 24 1.66 18.30 -2.62
CA CYS A 24 0.38 17.63 -2.73
C CYS A 24 -0.69 18.69 -2.98
N ARG A 25 -1.46 18.49 -4.04
CA ARG A 25 -2.61 19.33 -4.39
C ARG A 25 -3.89 18.49 -4.33
N PRO A 26 -5.06 19.11 -4.13
CA PRO A 26 -6.32 18.42 -4.34
C PRO A 26 -6.38 17.81 -5.75
N ALA A 27 -6.95 16.60 -5.84
CA ALA A 27 -7.22 15.93 -7.11
C ALA A 27 -8.29 16.67 -7.92
N THR A 28 -8.19 16.66 -9.26
CA THR A 28 -9.24 17.16 -10.16
C THR A 28 -10.47 16.26 -10.14
N ALA A 29 -11.56 16.69 -10.76
CA ALA A 29 -12.78 15.88 -10.85
C ALA A 29 -12.54 14.56 -11.60
N GLU A 30 -11.75 14.60 -12.68
CA GLU A 30 -11.40 13.43 -13.48
C GLU A 30 -10.50 12.47 -12.69
N GLU A 31 -9.52 13.00 -11.94
CA GLU A 31 -8.63 12.20 -11.07
C GLU A 31 -9.40 11.49 -9.97
N ASN A 32 -10.34 12.19 -9.31
CA ASN A 32 -11.24 11.59 -8.33
C ASN A 32 -12.14 10.52 -8.98
N GLN A 33 -12.70 10.79 -10.16
CA GLN A 33 -13.54 9.81 -10.86
C GLN A 33 -12.78 8.54 -11.25
N ALA A 34 -11.52 8.69 -11.68
CA ALA A 34 -10.64 7.57 -11.99
C ALA A 34 -10.34 6.74 -10.74
N TYR A 35 -10.01 7.40 -9.63
CA TYR A 35 -9.79 6.76 -8.34
C TYR A 35 -11.03 6.01 -7.85
N ASP A 36 -12.19 6.67 -7.82
CA ASP A 36 -13.46 6.11 -7.39
C ASP A 36 -13.87 4.89 -8.22
N ARG A 37 -13.60 4.91 -9.53
CA ARG A 37 -13.85 3.77 -10.42
C ARG A 37 -13.01 2.57 -9.98
N ILE A 38 -11.72 2.78 -9.71
CA ILE A 38 -10.83 1.69 -9.29
C ILE A 38 -11.25 1.18 -7.91
N VAL A 39 -11.47 2.06 -6.93
CA VAL A 39 -11.92 1.67 -5.59
C VAL A 39 -13.20 0.85 -5.64
N ARG A 40 -14.20 1.26 -6.43
CA ARG A 40 -15.45 0.50 -6.60
C ARG A 40 -15.21 -0.91 -7.15
N VAL A 41 -14.29 -1.06 -8.10
CA VAL A 41 -13.96 -2.38 -8.65
C VAL A 41 -13.20 -3.22 -7.63
N LEU A 42 -12.26 -2.62 -6.88
CA LEU A 42 -11.57 -3.30 -5.77
C LEU A 42 -12.54 -3.78 -4.70
N GLN A 43 -13.51 -2.95 -4.32
CA GLN A 43 -14.61 -3.33 -3.39
C GLN A 43 -15.42 -4.51 -3.91
N GLN A 44 -15.82 -4.49 -5.17
CA GLN A 44 -16.55 -5.59 -5.80
C GLN A 44 -15.75 -6.88 -5.86
N GLN A 45 -14.43 -6.80 -6.01
CA GLN A 45 -13.58 -7.98 -6.07
C GLN A 45 -13.11 -8.50 -4.72
N PHE A 46 -12.94 -7.64 -3.72
CA PHE A 46 -12.30 -8.02 -2.45
C PHE A 46 -13.24 -7.93 -1.26
N ALA A 47 -13.95 -6.82 -1.07
CA ALA A 47 -14.88 -6.67 0.05
C ALA A 47 -16.15 -7.53 -0.14
N GLN A 48 -16.61 -7.70 -1.38
CA GLN A 48 -17.86 -8.42 -1.70
C GLN A 48 -17.66 -9.90 -2.02
N LYS A 49 -16.45 -10.34 -2.36
CA LYS A 49 -16.13 -11.74 -2.72
C LYS A 49 -15.13 -12.37 -1.76
N LEU A 50 -15.56 -12.53 -0.52
CA LEU A 50 -14.74 -13.15 0.50
C LEU A 50 -14.56 -14.66 0.22
N PRO A 51 -13.43 -15.28 0.64
CA PRO A 51 -13.14 -16.70 0.37
C PRO A 51 -14.22 -17.67 0.84
N SER A 52 -14.92 -17.33 1.93
CA SER A 52 -16.08 -18.06 2.44
C SER A 52 -16.96 -17.16 3.31
N THR A 53 -18.13 -17.65 3.70
CA THR A 53 -19.10 -16.92 4.54
C THR A 53 -18.62 -16.65 5.97
N ASP A 54 -17.55 -17.34 6.40
CA ASP A 54 -16.92 -17.23 7.72
C ASP A 54 -15.86 -16.10 7.77
N TRP A 55 -15.67 -15.36 6.68
CA TRP A 55 -14.84 -14.17 6.65
C TRP A 55 -15.70 -12.91 6.71
N ARG A 56 -15.16 -11.86 7.33
CA ARG A 56 -15.79 -10.54 7.48
C ARG A 56 -14.75 -9.44 7.27
N VAL A 57 -15.15 -8.40 6.56
CA VAL A 57 -14.36 -7.16 6.50
C VAL A 57 -14.35 -6.56 7.90
N PHE A 58 -13.15 -6.40 8.46
CA PHE A 58 -12.95 -5.77 9.76
C PHE A 58 -12.68 -4.28 9.60
N ASP A 59 -11.81 -3.94 8.64
CA ASP A 59 -11.45 -2.56 8.34
C ASP A 59 -11.27 -2.41 6.82
N GLU A 60 -11.72 -1.28 6.30
CA GLU A 60 -11.55 -0.89 4.90
C GLU A 60 -11.25 0.60 4.87
N ASN A 61 -10.04 0.95 4.43
CA ASN A 61 -9.59 2.32 4.35
C ASN A 61 -9.25 2.67 2.90
N HIS A 62 -9.85 3.74 2.41
CA HIS A 62 -9.52 4.37 1.15
C HIS A 62 -9.85 5.86 1.27
N SER A 63 -9.09 6.71 0.60
CA SER A 63 -9.23 8.17 0.69
C SER A 63 -10.51 8.61 -0.02
N MET A 64 -11.65 8.61 0.66
CA MET A 64 -12.86 9.25 0.16
C MET A 64 -12.89 10.72 0.55
N GLY A 65 -12.75 11.60 -0.44
CA GLY A 65 -13.09 13.02 -0.29
C GLY A 65 -11.96 13.99 0.05
N SER A 66 -10.72 13.51 0.24
CA SER A 66 -9.53 14.35 0.39
C SER A 66 -8.33 13.77 -0.35
N LEU A 67 -8.56 13.35 -1.59
CA LEU A 67 -7.53 12.79 -2.44
C LEU A 67 -6.54 13.90 -2.83
N GLU A 68 -5.29 13.71 -2.45
CA GLU A 68 -4.21 14.62 -2.80
C GLU A 68 -3.24 13.93 -3.75
N VAL A 69 -2.78 14.68 -4.75
CA VAL A 69 -1.91 14.19 -5.81
C VAL A 69 -0.72 15.10 -6.04
N THR A 70 0.34 14.52 -6.57
CA THR A 70 1.54 15.20 -7.02
C THR A 70 1.94 14.67 -8.40
N ASN A 71 2.53 15.55 -9.21
CA ASN A 71 3.06 15.23 -10.54
C ASN A 71 4.59 15.05 -10.53
N GLU A 72 5.22 15.08 -9.36
CA GLU A 72 6.68 15.27 -9.25
C GLU A 72 7.50 13.97 -9.32
N TYR A 73 6.88 12.79 -9.44
CA TYR A 73 7.68 11.57 -9.54
C TYR A 73 8.33 11.46 -10.93
N ALA A 74 9.61 11.06 -10.95
CA ALA A 74 10.42 10.92 -12.15
C ALA A 74 9.68 10.09 -13.21
N GLY A 75 9.19 10.75 -14.26
CA GLY A 75 8.37 10.12 -15.32
C GLY A 75 7.03 10.80 -15.58
N GLY A 76 6.58 11.74 -14.73
CA GLY A 76 5.34 12.50 -14.94
C GLY A 76 4.06 11.75 -14.59
N LEU A 77 4.16 10.69 -13.77
CA LEU A 77 2.98 10.01 -13.23
C LEU A 77 2.29 10.86 -12.17
N LEU A 78 0.97 10.77 -12.17
CA LEU A 78 0.15 11.18 -11.05
C LEU A 78 0.42 10.23 -9.89
N HIS A 79 1.05 10.72 -8.83
CA HIS A 79 1.22 9.98 -7.59
C HIS A 79 0.27 10.55 -6.55
N PHE A 80 -0.39 9.72 -5.75
CA PHE A 80 -1.26 10.23 -4.72
C PHE A 80 -0.52 10.24 -3.38
N CYS A 81 -0.72 11.31 -2.63
CA CYS A 81 0.03 11.56 -1.40
C CYS A 81 -0.43 10.71 -0.22
N THR A 82 -1.65 10.18 -0.27
CA THR A 82 -2.28 9.39 0.79
C THR A 82 -2.76 8.02 0.29
N ASP A 83 -2.20 7.57 -0.84
CA ASP A 83 -2.67 6.41 -1.58
C ASP A 83 -2.55 5.10 -0.82
N ARG A 84 -3.68 4.58 -0.32
CA ARG A 84 -3.90 3.15 -0.08
C ARG A 84 -5.37 2.83 -0.21
N TYR A 85 -5.68 1.81 -1.01
CA TYR A 85 -6.83 0.97 -0.70
C TYR A 85 -6.31 -0.15 0.20
N ASP A 86 -6.69 -0.11 1.46
CA ASP A 86 -6.34 -1.10 2.48
C ASP A 86 -7.60 -1.83 2.93
N LEU A 87 -7.55 -3.15 2.90
CA LEU A 87 -8.63 -4.02 3.37
C LEU A 87 -8.05 -5.02 4.36
N VAL A 88 -8.63 -5.08 5.56
CA VAL A 88 -8.34 -6.09 6.58
C VAL A 88 -9.56 -6.96 6.75
N VAL A 89 -9.38 -8.27 6.59
CA VAL A 89 -10.45 -9.26 6.68
C VAL A 89 -10.07 -10.28 7.74
N GLU A 90 -11.05 -10.63 8.57
CA GLU A 90 -10.89 -11.55 9.68
C GLU A 90 -11.96 -12.63 9.66
N LYS A 91 -11.72 -13.71 10.38
CA LYS A 91 -12.75 -14.71 10.66
C LYS A 91 -13.87 -14.11 11.49
N ALA A 92 -15.12 -14.45 11.17
CA ALA A 92 -16.31 -13.87 11.77
C ALA A 92 -16.31 -13.96 13.31
N LYS A 93 -15.83 -15.09 13.86
CA LYS A 93 -15.69 -15.28 15.31
C LYS A 93 -14.74 -14.25 15.94
N LEU A 94 -13.62 -13.96 15.28
CA LEU A 94 -12.62 -12.99 15.75
C LEU A 94 -13.17 -11.56 15.67
N THR A 95 -13.82 -11.22 14.55
CA THR A 95 -14.47 -9.92 14.35
C THR A 95 -15.53 -9.66 15.42
N ASN A 96 -16.43 -10.63 15.67
CA ASN A 96 -17.48 -10.51 16.67
C ASN A 96 -16.89 -10.31 18.07
N ALA A 97 -15.89 -11.11 18.46
CA ALA A 97 -15.23 -10.98 19.76
C ALA A 97 -14.55 -9.61 19.94
N ARG A 98 -13.95 -9.06 18.88
CA ARG A 98 -13.34 -7.73 18.93
C ARG A 98 -14.39 -6.62 18.99
N GLN A 99 -15.49 -6.76 18.26
CA GLN A 99 -16.60 -5.81 18.33
C GLN A 99 -17.25 -5.80 19.71
N GLU A 100 -17.54 -6.97 20.30
CA GLU A 100 -18.03 -7.10 21.67
C GLU A 100 -17.07 -6.45 22.68
N LYS A 101 -15.75 -6.63 22.49
CA LYS A 101 -14.73 -5.97 23.32
C LYS A 101 -14.78 -4.46 23.16
N LEU A 102 -14.88 -3.93 21.94
CA LEU A 102 -14.99 -2.49 21.70
C LEU A 102 -16.27 -1.90 22.31
N GLU A 103 -17.40 -2.60 22.21
CA GLU A 103 -18.68 -2.20 22.80
C GLU A 103 -18.68 -2.28 24.33
N SER A 104 -17.89 -3.19 24.92
CA SER A 104 -17.71 -3.30 26.37
C SER A 104 -16.84 -2.19 26.99
N LEU A 105 -16.06 -1.50 26.17
CA LEU A 105 -15.31 -0.31 26.58
C LEU A 105 -16.29 0.87 26.59
N LYS A 106 -16.62 1.39 27.78
CA LYS A 106 -17.44 2.60 27.91
C LYS A 106 -16.82 3.73 27.08
N PRO A 107 -17.62 4.56 26.38
CA PRO A 107 -17.10 5.68 25.63
C PRO A 107 -16.54 6.70 26.61
N ASP A 108 -15.23 6.72 26.81
CA ASP A 108 -14.57 7.92 27.32
C ASP A 108 -14.64 8.95 26.21
N SER A 109 -15.29 10.08 26.50
CA SER A 109 -15.66 11.16 25.58
C SER A 109 -14.47 11.97 25.06
N THR A 110 -13.30 11.38 24.97
CA THR A 110 -12.16 11.97 24.27
C THR A 110 -12.27 11.52 22.82
N GLN A 111 -12.63 12.47 21.94
CA GLN A 111 -12.42 12.34 20.49
C GLN A 111 -10.98 11.86 20.27
N GLN A 112 -10.80 10.55 20.10
CA GLN A 112 -9.60 10.04 19.48
C GLN A 112 -9.70 10.48 18.04
N THR A 113 -8.97 11.55 17.71
CA THR A 113 -8.57 11.87 16.35
C THR A 113 -8.16 10.56 15.70
N ALA A 114 -8.83 10.20 14.59
CA ALA A 114 -8.44 9.06 13.79
C ALA A 114 -6.97 9.24 13.43
N PHE A 115 -6.09 8.55 14.17
CA PHE A 115 -4.67 8.58 13.89
C PHE A 115 -4.51 7.93 12.53
N ILE A 116 -3.93 8.66 11.57
CA ILE A 116 -3.39 8.05 10.37
C ILE A 116 -2.38 7.03 10.88
N VAL A 117 -2.70 5.75 10.74
CA VAL A 117 -1.89 4.62 11.19
C VAL A 117 -0.86 4.36 10.09
N PRO A 118 0.45 4.64 10.27
CA PRO A 118 1.47 4.17 9.33
C PRO A 118 1.32 2.68 9.02
N ARG A 119 1.78 2.25 7.83
CA ARG A 119 1.77 0.85 7.34
C ARG A 119 2.14 -0.14 8.45
N ASP A 120 3.16 0.19 9.25
CA ASP A 120 3.72 -0.64 10.31
C ASP A 120 2.86 -0.76 11.58
N SER A 121 1.88 0.13 11.76
CA SER A 121 1.01 0.12 12.93
C SER A 121 -0.30 -0.65 12.74
N ILE A 122 -0.75 -0.89 11.49
CA ILE A 122 -1.75 -1.93 11.21
C ILE A 122 -1.12 -3.30 11.45
N TYR A 123 0.16 -3.46 11.09
CA TYR A 123 0.91 -4.66 11.46
C TYR A 123 0.97 -4.83 12.97
N ARG A 124 1.27 -3.79 13.76
CA ARG A 124 1.13 -3.87 15.23
C ARG A 124 -0.25 -4.35 15.67
N LEU A 125 -1.35 -3.89 15.09
CA LEU A 125 -2.69 -4.37 15.52
C LEU A 125 -2.95 -5.85 15.17
N VAL A 126 -2.34 -6.34 14.08
CA VAL A 126 -2.40 -7.74 13.63
C VAL A 126 -1.39 -8.64 14.37
N THR A 127 -0.23 -8.12 14.76
CA THR A 127 0.84 -8.87 15.48
C THR A 127 0.85 -8.67 16.99
N GLU A 128 0.38 -7.55 17.55
CA GLU A 128 0.30 -7.32 19.01
C GLU A 128 -0.84 -8.12 19.66
N ASN A 129 -1.78 -8.65 18.87
CA ASN A 129 -2.87 -9.50 19.39
C ASN A 129 -2.53 -10.99 19.47
N ALA A 130 -1.31 -11.41 19.12
CA ALA A 130 -0.87 -12.77 19.44
C ALA A 130 0.65 -12.84 19.51
N ASN A 131 1.15 -13.79 20.29
CA ASN A 131 2.49 -14.35 20.12
C ASN A 131 2.62 -14.99 18.71
N ALA A 132 2.57 -14.18 17.65
CA ALA A 132 2.18 -14.58 16.29
C ALA A 132 3.36 -15.13 15.49
N SER A 133 3.66 -16.39 15.75
CA SER A 133 4.47 -17.26 14.90
C SER A 133 3.67 -17.76 13.68
N ALA A 134 3.06 -16.86 12.89
CA ALA A 134 2.60 -17.04 11.49
C ALA A 134 1.68 -15.85 11.12
N PRO A 135 1.55 -15.45 9.84
CA PRO A 135 0.35 -14.72 9.42
C PRO A 135 -0.86 -15.58 9.83
N SER A 136 -1.67 -15.08 10.76
CA SER A 136 -2.67 -15.91 11.42
C SER A 136 -3.63 -16.51 10.38
N SER A 137 -3.97 -17.79 10.49
CA SER A 137 -4.99 -18.44 9.65
C SER A 137 -6.38 -17.78 9.76
N GLU A 138 -6.51 -16.80 10.64
CA GLU A 138 -7.75 -16.12 10.99
C GLU A 138 -7.84 -14.69 10.42
N THR A 139 -6.78 -14.18 9.78
CA THR A 139 -6.71 -12.82 9.25
C THR A 139 -5.99 -12.78 7.91
N TYR A 140 -6.44 -11.94 6.98
CA TYR A 140 -5.64 -11.54 5.83
C TYR A 140 -5.83 -10.06 5.52
N SER A 141 -4.89 -9.48 4.77
CA SER A 141 -5.03 -8.11 4.30
C SER A 141 -4.70 -7.97 2.82
N ILE A 142 -5.28 -6.94 2.21
CA ILE A 142 -5.02 -6.52 0.83
C ILE A 142 -4.66 -5.04 0.87
N ASN A 143 -3.46 -4.72 0.39
CA ASN A 143 -3.01 -3.35 0.20
C ASN A 143 -2.85 -3.10 -1.31
N VAL A 144 -3.32 -1.95 -1.78
CA VAL A 144 -3.18 -1.52 -3.16
C VAL A 144 -2.50 -0.17 -3.22
N GLU A 145 -1.42 -0.11 -3.98
CA GLU A 145 -0.69 1.11 -4.29
C GLU A 145 -0.91 1.45 -5.77
N MET A 146 -1.33 2.68 -6.06
CA MET A 146 -1.64 3.12 -7.42
C MET A 146 -0.50 3.96 -7.99
N ASN A 147 -0.26 3.83 -9.31
CA ASN A 147 0.75 4.60 -10.04
C ASN A 147 2.15 4.60 -9.41
N LEU A 148 2.55 3.49 -8.80
CA LEU A 148 3.94 3.32 -8.40
C LEU A 148 4.83 3.31 -9.65
N ALA A 149 5.82 4.20 -9.68
CA ALA A 149 6.82 4.22 -10.74
C ALA A 149 7.78 3.03 -10.64
N ASN A 150 8.02 2.57 -9.41
CA ASN A 150 8.94 1.48 -9.12
C ASN A 150 8.38 0.64 -7.98
N TYR A 151 8.27 -0.67 -8.21
CA TYR A 151 8.01 -1.64 -7.16
C TYR A 151 9.33 -2.32 -6.77
N ARG A 152 9.71 -2.25 -5.49
CA ARG A 152 10.93 -2.87 -4.96
C ARG A 152 10.56 -4.21 -4.33
N LEU A 153 10.94 -5.31 -4.99
CA LEU A 153 10.75 -6.65 -4.43
C LEU A 153 11.70 -6.87 -3.26
N GLN A 154 12.98 -6.54 -3.45
CA GLN A 154 14.06 -6.57 -2.46
C GLN A 154 14.60 -5.15 -2.31
N GLU A 155 14.73 -4.69 -1.06
CA GLU A 155 15.32 -3.41 -0.74
C GLU A 155 16.21 -3.54 0.48
N THR A 156 17.52 -3.51 0.23
CA THR A 156 18.58 -3.81 1.22
C THR A 156 18.73 -2.74 2.30
N GLU A 157 18.34 -1.50 2.02
CA GLU A 157 18.36 -0.38 2.96
C GLU A 157 17.09 -0.29 3.84
N SER A 158 16.06 -1.07 3.51
CA SER A 158 14.80 -1.15 4.25
C SER A 158 14.65 -2.48 5.00
N ALA A 159 13.59 -2.61 5.81
CA ALA A 159 13.24 -3.87 6.46
C ALA A 159 12.69 -4.95 5.50
N ARG A 160 12.56 -4.69 4.19
CA ARG A 160 12.02 -5.66 3.22
C ARG A 160 13.10 -6.61 2.69
N LEU A 161 13.41 -7.63 3.49
CA LEU A 161 14.34 -8.69 3.14
C LEU A 161 13.60 -9.93 2.65
N VAL A 162 13.73 -10.27 1.37
CA VAL A 162 13.15 -11.46 0.76
C VAL A 162 13.99 -12.69 1.11
N GLU A 163 13.32 -13.72 1.62
CA GLU A 163 13.90 -15.06 1.79
C GLU A 163 13.79 -15.86 0.49
N SER A 164 12.61 -15.86 -0.13
CA SER A 164 12.39 -16.47 -1.44
C SER A 164 11.26 -15.79 -2.18
N SER A 165 11.28 -15.88 -3.51
CA SER A 165 10.15 -15.47 -4.34
C SER A 165 9.99 -16.44 -5.52
N LYS A 166 8.75 -16.61 -5.98
CA LYS A 166 8.44 -17.39 -7.17
C LYS A 166 7.38 -16.68 -8.00
N ASN A 167 7.52 -16.74 -9.32
CA ASN A 167 6.46 -16.30 -10.21
C ASN A 167 5.25 -17.24 -10.10
N MET A 168 4.06 -16.68 -10.26
CA MET A 168 2.82 -17.42 -10.41
C MET A 168 2.07 -16.94 -11.65
N GLU A 169 1.35 -17.86 -12.29
CA GLU A 169 0.51 -17.51 -13.43
C GLU A 169 -0.87 -17.08 -12.94
N VAL A 170 -1.29 -15.88 -13.34
CA VAL A 170 -2.61 -15.32 -13.05
C VAL A 170 -3.18 -14.75 -14.33
N VAL A 171 -4.32 -15.27 -14.76
CA VAL A 171 -4.99 -14.81 -15.98
C VAL A 171 -5.30 -13.32 -15.86
N GLY A 172 -4.88 -12.54 -16.86
CA GLY A 172 -5.09 -11.09 -16.89
C GLY A 172 -4.05 -10.25 -16.14
N VAL A 173 -3.05 -10.88 -15.51
CA VAL A 173 -1.96 -10.18 -14.81
C VAL A 173 -0.62 -10.60 -15.41
N LYS A 174 0.19 -9.60 -15.81
CA LYS A 174 1.49 -9.85 -16.46
C LYS A 174 2.54 -10.41 -15.51
N THR A 175 2.57 -9.89 -14.29
CA THR A 175 3.52 -10.30 -13.26
C THR A 175 2.78 -10.54 -11.95
N ALA A 176 2.89 -11.76 -11.43
CA ALA A 176 2.41 -12.10 -10.10
C ALA A 176 3.47 -12.95 -9.39
N LEU A 177 3.66 -12.70 -8.10
CA LEU A 177 4.72 -13.27 -7.28
C LEU A 177 4.15 -13.82 -5.98
N GLN A 178 4.61 -15.00 -5.56
CA GLN A 178 4.53 -15.40 -4.16
C GLN A 178 5.88 -15.11 -3.51
N VAL A 179 5.87 -14.33 -2.44
CA VAL A 179 7.06 -13.80 -1.77
C VAL A 179 7.04 -14.26 -0.32
N LEU A 180 8.14 -14.84 0.13
CA LEU A 180 8.42 -15.11 1.53
C LEU A 180 9.47 -14.10 2.01
N LEU A 181 9.12 -13.29 3.00
CA LEU A 181 10.03 -12.34 3.62
C LEU A 181 10.65 -12.94 4.87
N LYS A 182 11.92 -12.61 5.08
CA LYS A 182 12.64 -12.96 6.31
C LYS A 182 11.93 -12.33 7.51
N PRO A 183 11.92 -12.99 8.66
CA PRO A 183 11.45 -12.40 9.90
C PRO A 183 12.18 -11.09 10.22
N GLU A 184 11.42 -10.05 10.54
CA GLU A 184 11.98 -8.76 10.99
C GLU A 184 12.63 -8.88 12.38
N PHE A 185 12.17 -9.84 13.20
CA PHE A 185 12.68 -10.12 14.54
C PHE A 185 12.87 -11.62 14.80
N LYS A 186 13.76 -11.94 15.74
CA LYS A 186 13.96 -13.31 16.23
C LYS A 186 12.65 -13.82 16.86
N ASN A 187 12.23 -15.03 16.48
CA ASN A 187 10.97 -15.69 16.91
C ASN A 187 9.67 -15.15 16.30
N VAL A 188 9.74 -14.24 15.32
CA VAL A 188 8.58 -13.90 14.47
C VAL A 188 8.58 -14.81 13.26
N ALA A 189 7.41 -15.24 12.80
CA ALA A 189 7.33 -16.05 11.59
C ALA A 189 7.64 -15.23 10.34
N ALA A 190 8.16 -15.92 9.32
CA ALA A 190 8.34 -15.34 8.00
C ALA A 190 6.99 -14.87 7.42
N ARG A 191 6.99 -13.69 6.79
CA ARG A 191 5.77 -13.09 6.23
C ARG A 191 5.56 -13.60 4.80
N GLN A 192 4.37 -14.11 4.52
CA GLN A 192 3.97 -14.53 3.18
C GLN A 192 3.14 -13.44 2.52
N GLU A 193 3.54 -13.06 1.32
CA GLU A 193 2.86 -12.08 0.49
C GLU A 193 2.62 -12.66 -0.91
N THR A 194 1.47 -12.34 -1.49
CA THR A 194 1.23 -12.53 -2.92
C THR A 194 1.09 -11.15 -3.56
N VAL A 195 1.97 -10.83 -4.50
CA VAL A 195 2.08 -9.51 -5.11
C VAL A 195 1.66 -9.62 -6.57
N LEU A 196 0.73 -8.78 -7.00
CA LEU A 196 0.26 -8.69 -8.37
C LEU A 196 0.55 -7.29 -8.93
N LEU A 197 1.29 -7.24 -10.03
CA LEU A 197 1.63 -5.99 -10.72
C LEU A 197 0.75 -5.85 -11.97
N LEU A 198 -0.24 -4.96 -11.91
CA LEU A 198 -1.16 -4.69 -13.01
C LEU A 198 -0.74 -3.43 -13.77
N GLY A 199 -0.94 -3.44 -15.09
CA GLY A 199 -0.42 -2.43 -16.01
C GLY A 199 0.88 -2.87 -16.70
N ASN A 200 1.56 -1.91 -17.34
CA ASN A 200 2.76 -2.15 -18.13
C ASN A 200 4.06 -2.20 -17.30
N TRP A 201 4.20 -3.17 -16.42
CA TRP A 201 5.44 -3.38 -15.66
C TRP A 201 6.51 -4.10 -16.50
N ASP A 202 7.75 -3.66 -16.38
CA ASP A 202 8.92 -4.29 -17.01
C ASP A 202 9.34 -5.56 -16.27
N LYS A 203 10.29 -6.29 -16.87
CA LYS A 203 10.96 -7.41 -16.19
C LYS A 203 11.78 -6.90 -15.00
N PRO A 204 11.96 -7.70 -13.93
CA PRO A 204 12.76 -7.28 -12.79
C PRO A 204 14.20 -7.02 -13.21
N GLN A 205 14.79 -5.98 -12.61
CA GLN A 205 16.20 -5.65 -12.72
C GLN A 205 16.85 -5.80 -11.35
N THR A 206 17.98 -6.49 -11.30
CA THR A 206 18.81 -6.57 -10.10
C THR A 206 19.84 -5.44 -10.16
N GLU A 207 19.79 -4.56 -9.19
CA GLU A 207 20.72 -3.44 -9.03
C GLU A 207 22.03 -3.92 -8.38
N GLN A 208 23.09 -3.12 -8.48
CA GLN A 208 24.42 -3.49 -7.97
C GLN A 208 24.45 -3.75 -6.46
N ASN A 209 23.55 -3.13 -5.69
CA ASN A 209 23.41 -3.32 -4.25
C ASN A 209 22.58 -4.57 -3.88
N GLY A 210 22.11 -5.35 -4.87
CA GLY A 210 21.26 -6.52 -4.65
C GLY A 210 19.77 -6.19 -4.54
N ASP A 211 19.36 -4.93 -4.71
CA ASP A 211 17.94 -4.59 -4.81
C ASP A 211 17.34 -5.19 -6.08
N ILE A 212 16.11 -5.68 -5.99
CA ILE A 212 15.38 -6.21 -7.15
C ILE A 212 14.18 -5.30 -7.38
N ARG A 213 14.11 -4.69 -8.57
CA ARG A 213 13.15 -3.63 -8.88
C ARG A 213 12.38 -3.93 -10.16
N TYR A 214 11.08 -3.70 -10.11
CA TYR A 214 10.21 -3.64 -11.27
C TYR A 214 9.94 -2.17 -11.58
N ARG A 215 10.28 -1.76 -12.79
CA ARG A 215 10.02 -0.40 -13.26
C ARG A 215 8.74 -0.39 -14.08
N TYR A 216 7.94 0.65 -13.92
CA TYR A 216 6.76 0.83 -14.74
C TYR A 216 7.14 1.44 -16.09
N GLY A 217 6.73 0.82 -17.20
CA GLY A 217 6.97 1.30 -18.55
C GLY A 217 5.95 2.36 -18.95
N PHE A 218 6.31 3.64 -18.78
CA PHE A 218 5.45 4.79 -19.05
C PHE A 218 5.08 4.93 -20.52
N LYS A 219 3.85 5.36 -20.79
CA LYS A 219 3.45 5.85 -22.13
C LYS A 219 3.26 7.36 -22.06
N LYS A 220 3.96 8.09 -22.92
CA LYS A 220 3.85 9.56 -23.02
C LYS A 220 2.41 9.93 -23.40
N GLY A 221 1.77 10.78 -22.59
CA GLY A 221 0.34 11.13 -22.73
C GLY A 221 -0.62 10.21 -21.97
N GLY A 222 -0.10 9.34 -21.10
CA GLY A 222 -0.89 8.40 -20.29
C GLY A 222 -1.69 9.05 -19.16
N LYS A 223 -3.02 8.86 -19.22
CA LYS A 223 -3.91 8.23 -18.22
C LYS A 223 -3.74 8.57 -16.73
N LEU A 224 -4.88 8.77 -16.06
CA LEU A 224 -4.96 9.15 -14.65
C LEU A 224 -4.45 8.06 -13.69
N ILE A 225 -4.83 6.79 -13.90
CA ILE A 225 -4.33 5.65 -13.13
C ILE A 225 -3.97 4.50 -14.07
N GLU A 226 -2.69 4.21 -14.17
CA GLU A 226 -2.08 3.32 -15.16
C GLU A 226 -1.57 2.01 -14.58
N SER A 227 -1.22 2.00 -13.30
CA SER A 227 -0.60 0.84 -12.66
C SER A 227 -1.16 0.62 -11.27
N LEU A 228 -1.22 -0.65 -10.87
CA LEU A 228 -1.51 -1.07 -9.51
C LEU A 228 -0.47 -2.08 -9.05
N VAL A 229 -0.08 -1.96 -7.80
CA VAL A 229 0.60 -3.02 -7.05
C VAL A 229 -0.38 -3.49 -6.00
N ILE A 230 -0.85 -4.72 -6.12
CA ILE A 230 -1.77 -5.34 -5.16
C ILE A 230 -0.96 -6.35 -4.34
N THR A 231 -0.91 -6.15 -3.04
CA THR A 231 -0.22 -7.04 -2.09
C THR A 231 -1.25 -7.71 -1.18
N ILE A 232 -1.35 -9.03 -1.27
CA ILE A 232 -2.17 -9.87 -0.40
C ILE A 232 -1.25 -10.48 0.66
N THR A 233 -1.42 -10.09 1.92
CA THR A 233 -0.70 -10.67 3.06
C THR A 233 -1.56 -11.76 3.69
N ALA A 234 -1.22 -13.01 3.38
CA ALA A 234 -1.94 -14.21 3.80
C ALA A 234 -1.04 -15.44 3.63
N SER A 235 -1.47 -16.61 4.15
CA SER A 235 -0.85 -17.86 3.74
C SER A 235 -0.98 -18.06 2.22
N PHE A 236 0.00 -18.69 1.57
CA PHE A 236 -0.02 -18.91 0.13
C PHE A 236 -1.25 -19.67 -0.36
N GLU A 237 -1.79 -20.58 0.46
CA GLU A 237 -3.02 -21.30 0.15
C GLU A 237 -4.22 -20.35 0.09
N LEU A 238 -4.40 -19.52 1.14
CA LEU A 238 -5.49 -18.56 1.20
C LEU A 238 -5.36 -17.49 0.10
N ALA A 239 -4.14 -16.98 -0.13
CA ALA A 239 -3.86 -16.04 -1.20
C ALA A 239 -4.21 -16.62 -2.58
N GLN A 240 -3.91 -17.89 -2.84
CA GLN A 240 -4.29 -18.55 -4.10
C GLN A 240 -5.81 -18.67 -4.25
N GLN A 241 -6.56 -18.91 -3.17
CA GLN A 241 -8.02 -18.91 -3.22
C GLN A 241 -8.56 -17.52 -3.56
N ILE A 242 -8.05 -16.47 -2.91
CA ILE A 242 -8.40 -15.07 -3.20
C ILE A 242 -8.11 -14.75 -4.67
N VAL A 243 -6.91 -15.12 -5.15
CA VAL A 243 -6.49 -14.88 -6.53
C VAL A 243 -7.41 -15.59 -7.53
N LYS A 244 -7.81 -16.84 -7.27
CA LYS A 244 -8.72 -17.58 -8.16
C LYS A 244 -10.13 -17.00 -8.23
N ASN A 245 -10.61 -16.41 -7.13
CA ASN A 245 -11.97 -15.86 -7.04
C ASN A 245 -12.08 -14.41 -7.54
N THR A 246 -10.93 -13.77 -7.80
CA THR A 246 -10.86 -12.37 -8.24
C THR A 246 -10.93 -12.27 -9.76
N ASP A 247 -11.80 -11.39 -10.27
CA ASP A 247 -11.80 -11.04 -11.69
C ASP A 247 -10.70 -9.98 -11.96
N TRP A 248 -9.49 -10.47 -12.21
CA TRP A 248 -8.34 -9.62 -12.51
C TRP A 248 -8.49 -8.83 -13.82
N LYS A 249 -9.29 -9.35 -14.77
CA LYS A 249 -9.57 -8.64 -16.01
C LYS A 249 -10.41 -7.39 -15.72
N ALA A 250 -11.42 -7.50 -14.86
CA ALA A 250 -12.22 -6.34 -14.45
C ALA A 250 -11.38 -5.26 -13.77
N ILE A 251 -10.46 -5.64 -12.87
CA ILE A 251 -9.53 -4.69 -12.23
C ILE A 251 -8.63 -4.03 -13.29
N ASN A 252 -8.05 -4.82 -14.20
CA ASN A 252 -7.16 -4.31 -15.24
C ASN A 252 -7.89 -3.41 -16.26
N ASP A 253 -9.17 -3.69 -16.54
CA ASP A 253 -10.02 -2.86 -17.40
C ASP A 253 -10.48 -1.57 -16.72
N ALA A 254 -10.48 -1.53 -15.38
CA ALA A 254 -10.78 -0.32 -14.61
C ALA A 254 -9.65 0.71 -14.68
N LEU A 255 -8.41 0.28 -14.97
CA LEU A 255 -7.29 1.17 -15.23
C LEU A 255 -7.66 2.11 -16.39
N VAL A 256 -7.63 3.40 -16.12
CA VAL A 256 -8.10 4.39 -17.09
C VAL A 256 -7.11 4.43 -18.22
N LYS A 257 -7.60 4.29 -19.46
CA LYS A 257 -6.81 4.20 -20.68
C LYS A 257 -6.68 5.52 -21.45
#